data_AF-A0A2K0AYC5-F1
#
_entry.id   AF-A0A2K0AYC5-F1
#
_cell.length_a   1.000
_cell.length_b   1.000
_cell.length_c   1.000
_cell.angle_alpha   90.00
_cell.angle_beta   90.00
_cell.angle_gamma   90.00
#
_symmetry.space_group_name_H-M   'P 1'
#
loop_
_entity.id
_entity.type
_entity.pdbx_description
1 polymer ?
#
loop_
_entity_poly.entity_id
_entity_poly.type
_entity_poly.pdbx_seq_one_letter_code
_entity_poly.pdbx_strand_id
1 'polypeptide(L)'
;MDNLYTIYGDLAVVYELKGNTEVVRGIGVSPSNVDEQTFISKYSDYEKNNDAGSYIYNTVKNNGFEILVTTKNDKIALIQCIPENHY
;
A
#
# COMPACT_ATOMS: atom_id res chain seq x y z
N MET A 1 -3.32 10.40 -7.72
CA MET A 1 -1.85 10.60 -7.77
C MET A 1 -1.25 9.26 -8.13
N ASP A 2 -0.56 9.16 -9.26
CA ASP A 2 0.23 7.97 -9.57
C ASP A 2 1.40 7.96 -8.60
N ASN A 3 1.31 7.15 -7.54
CA ASN A 3 2.45 6.95 -6.64
C ASN A 3 3.58 6.36 -7.49
N LEU A 4 4.65 7.13 -7.70
CA LEU A 4 5.87 6.68 -8.35
C LEU A 4 6.57 5.72 -7.39
N TYR A 5 6.33 4.42 -7.57
CA TYR A 5 7.10 3.39 -6.88
C TYR A 5 7.88 2.55 -7.89
N THR A 6 9.09 2.17 -7.51
CA THR A 6 9.94 1.23 -8.28
C THR A 6 9.99 -0.11 -7.55
N ILE A 7 9.80 -1.20 -8.29
CA ILE A 7 9.78 -2.57 -7.77
C ILE A 7 11.18 -3.20 -7.91
N TYR A 8 11.66 -3.82 -6.83
CA TYR A 8 12.90 -4.59 -6.75
C TYR A 8 12.58 -5.97 -6.15
N GLY A 9 12.17 -6.92 -6.99
CA GLY A 9 11.65 -8.21 -6.51
C GLY A 9 10.36 -7.99 -5.71
N ASP A 10 10.29 -8.52 -4.48
CA ASP A 10 9.14 -8.32 -3.60
C ASP A 10 9.18 -6.99 -2.79
N LEU A 11 10.18 -6.14 -3.03
CA LEU A 11 10.32 -4.83 -2.40
C LEU A 11 9.84 -3.73 -3.34
N ALA A 12 9.22 -2.70 -2.79
CA ALA A 12 8.90 -1.47 -3.50
C ALA A 12 9.55 -0.28 -2.79
N VAL A 13 10.14 0.63 -3.56
CA VAL A 13 10.60 1.93 -3.08
C VAL A 13 9.62 2.97 -3.58
N VAL A 14 9.03 3.71 -2.65
CA VAL A 14 8.05 4.77 -2.93
C VAL A 14 8.75 6.12 -2.94
N TYR A 15 8.60 6.85 -4.04
CA TYR A 15 9.20 8.16 -4.23
C TYR A 15 8.16 9.28 -4.10
N GLU A 16 8.64 10.45 -3.72
CA GLU A 16 7.91 11.71 -3.83
C GLU A 16 8.75 12.72 -4.63
N LEU A 17 8.08 13.55 -5.42
CA LEU A 17 8.73 14.64 -6.15
C LEU A 17 8.90 15.85 -5.21
N LYS A 18 10.16 16.23 -4.95
CA LYS A 18 10.52 17.50 -4.31
C LYS A 18 11.12 18.43 -5.36
N GLY A 19 10.29 19.32 -5.89
CA GLY A 19 10.64 20.10 -7.09
C GLY A 19 10.80 19.16 -8.29
N ASN A 20 12.01 19.11 -8.86
CA ASN A 20 12.35 18.25 -10.01
C ASN A 20 13.16 17.01 -9.59
N THR A 21 13.17 16.66 -8.31
CA THR A 21 13.97 15.55 -7.78
C THR A 21 13.07 14.53 -7.11
N GLU A 22 13.20 13.26 -7.53
CA GLU A 22 12.60 12.13 -6.82
C GLU A 22 13.41 11.83 -5.56
N VAL A 23 12.73 11.81 -4.42
CA VAL A 23 13.34 11.41 -3.15
C VAL A 23 12.56 10.23 -2.58
N VAL A 24 13.27 9.32 -1.90
CA VAL A 24 12.63 8.18 -1.24
C VAL A 24 11.77 8.70 -0.09
N ARG A 25 10.48 8.39 -0.16
CA ARG A 25 9.50 8.69 0.90
C ARG A 25 9.24 7.48 1.78
N GLY A 26 9.34 6.28 1.21
CA GLY A 26 9.05 5.06 1.95
C GLY A 26 9.46 3.80 1.22
N ILE A 27 9.29 2.69 1.91
CA ILE A 27 9.45 1.34 1.38
C ILE A 27 8.14 0.58 1.60
N GLY A 28 7.89 -0.39 0.73
CA GLY A 28 6.75 -1.28 0.83
C GLY A 28 7.09 -2.68 0.34
N VAL A 29 6.12 -3.56 0.47
CA VAL A 29 6.18 -4.93 -0.07
C VAL A 29 5.31 -4.98 -1.31
N SER A 30 5.85 -5.47 -2.41
CA SER A 30 5.12 -5.73 -3.66
C SER A 30 5.16 -7.23 -3.91
N PRO A 31 4.27 -8.01 -3.25
CA PRO A 31 4.40 -9.45 -3.26
C PRO A 31 4.14 -10.01 -4.66
N SER A 32 5.03 -10.87 -5.15
CA SER A 32 4.92 -11.46 -6.48
C SER A 32 3.66 -12.32 -6.64
N ASN A 33 2.82 -11.94 -7.60
CA ASN A 33 1.67 -12.71 -8.08
C ASN A 33 0.66 -13.13 -6.99
N VAL A 34 0.44 -12.27 -5.99
CA VAL A 34 -0.60 -12.49 -4.99
C VAL A 34 -1.93 -11.95 -5.49
N ASP A 35 -2.91 -12.85 -5.62
CA ASP A 35 -4.29 -12.55 -5.98
C ASP A 35 -5.01 -11.75 -4.89
N GLU A 36 -5.80 -10.76 -5.29
CA GLU A 36 -6.54 -9.88 -4.39
C GLU A 36 -7.56 -10.66 -3.55
N GLN A 37 -8.41 -11.47 -4.19
CA GLN A 37 -9.49 -12.19 -3.51
C GLN A 37 -8.97 -13.17 -2.47
N THR A 38 -7.90 -13.90 -2.82
CA THR A 38 -7.20 -14.81 -1.91
C THR A 38 -6.61 -14.06 -0.73
N PHE A 39 -6.01 -12.89 -0.97
CA PHE A 39 -5.41 -12.08 0.09
C PHE A 39 -6.47 -11.55 1.06
N ILE A 40 -7.55 -10.95 0.56
CA ILE A 40 -8.60 -10.34 1.41
C ILE A 40 -9.47 -11.39 2.11
N SER A 41 -9.65 -12.58 1.53
CA SER A 41 -10.27 -13.70 2.24
C SER A 41 -9.42 -14.19 3.41
N LYS A 42 -8.09 -14.16 3.27
CA LYS A 42 -7.16 -14.58 4.33
C LYS A 42 -6.97 -13.50 5.39
N TYR A 43 -6.95 -12.24 4.98
CA TYR A 43 -6.75 -11.07 5.83
C TYR A 43 -8.02 -10.18 5.75
N SER A 44 -9.12 -10.67 6.29
CA SER A 44 -10.43 -10.01 6.16
C SER A 44 -10.65 -8.83 7.09
N ASP A 45 -9.75 -8.60 8.06
CA ASP A 45 -9.90 -7.59 9.11
C ASP A 45 -9.48 -6.18 8.67
N TYR A 46 -9.62 -5.86 7.38
CA TYR A 46 -9.47 -4.49 6.90
C TYR A 46 -10.68 -3.67 7.33
N GLU A 47 -10.46 -2.39 7.62
CA GLU A 47 -11.51 -1.52 8.15
C GLU A 47 -12.21 -0.70 7.08
N LYS A 48 -11.47 -0.39 6.01
CA LYS A 48 -11.96 0.41 4.91
C LYS A 48 -11.47 -0.19 3.61
N ASN A 49 -12.40 -0.40 2.70
CA ASN A 49 -12.15 -0.50 1.28
C ASN A 49 -12.62 0.82 0.66
N ASN A 50 -11.80 1.47 -0.15
CA ASN A 50 -12.16 2.75 -0.75
C ASN A 50 -12.72 2.62 -2.17
N ASP A 51 -13.12 1.42 -2.60
CA ASP A 51 -13.65 1.05 -3.92
C ASP A 51 -12.71 1.36 -5.10
N ALA A 52 -11.55 1.97 -4.84
CA ALA A 52 -10.51 2.31 -5.80
C ALA A 52 -9.38 1.27 -5.82
N GLY A 53 -9.65 0.05 -5.35
CA GLY A 53 -8.64 -1.02 -5.28
C GLY A 53 -7.64 -0.79 -4.16
N SER A 54 -8.11 -0.42 -2.96
CA SER A 54 -7.23 -0.44 -1.79
C SER A 54 -7.96 -0.69 -0.47
N TYR A 55 -7.22 -1.31 0.44
CA TYR A 55 -7.68 -1.79 1.74
C TYR A 55 -6.80 -1.19 2.83
N ILE A 56 -7.44 -0.64 3.87
CA ILE A 56 -6.75 -0.09 5.04
C ILE A 56 -6.90 -1.04 6.22
N TYR A 57 -5.77 -1.45 6.79
CA TYR A 57 -5.71 -2.21 8.03
C TYR A 57 -5.17 -1.32 9.13
N ASN A 58 -5.98 -1.08 10.16
CA ASN A 58 -5.63 -0.24 11.29
C ASN A 58 -6.14 -0.84 12.61
N THR A 59 -5.70 -2.06 12.91
CA THR A 59 -6.13 -2.81 14.10
C THR A 59 -5.70 -2.14 15.42
N VAL A 60 -4.60 -1.38 15.42
CA VAL A 60 -4.06 -0.69 16.62
C VAL A 60 -4.26 0.82 16.48
N LYS A 61 -5.38 1.31 17.02
CA LYS A 61 -5.80 2.71 16.90
C LYS A 61 -4.86 3.71 17.56
N ASN A 62 -4.73 4.88 16.93
CA ASN A 62 -4.00 6.03 17.45
C ASN A 62 -2.50 5.75 17.67
N ASN A 63 -1.94 4.79 16.92
CA ASN A 63 -0.50 4.53 16.96
C ASN A 63 0.27 5.43 15.97
N GLY A 64 -0.43 6.25 15.18
CA GLY A 64 0.12 7.17 14.20
C GLY A 64 0.32 6.58 12.80
N PHE A 65 0.09 5.27 12.61
CA PHE A 65 0.32 4.55 11.35
C PHE A 65 -0.78 3.53 11.02
N GLU A 66 -1.01 3.31 9.74
CA GLU A 66 -1.92 2.30 9.20
C GLU A 66 -1.25 1.57 8.02
N ILE A 67 -1.76 0.38 7.69
CA ILE A 67 -1.28 -0.37 6.54
C ILE A 67 -2.24 -0.16 5.38
N LEU A 68 -1.72 0.40 4.29
CA LEU A 68 -2.43 0.53 3.03
C LEU A 68 -1.99 -0.59 2.08
N VAL A 69 -2.95 -1.39 1.66
CA VAL A 69 -2.79 -2.43 0.65
C VAL A 69 -3.46 -1.94 -0.63
N THR A 70 -2.68 -1.67 -1.67
CA THR A 70 -3.16 -1.26 -2.99
C THR A 70 -3.18 -2.46 -3.93
N THR A 71 -4.26 -2.59 -4.70
CA THR A 71 -4.41 -3.60 -5.74
C THR A 71 -4.34 -2.98 -7.12
N LYS A 72 -3.94 -3.81 -8.09
CA LYS A 72 -3.93 -3.46 -9.51
C LYS A 72 -4.14 -4.73 -10.32
N ASN A 73 -5.10 -4.70 -11.23
CA ASN A 73 -5.45 -5.84 -12.09
C ASN A 73 -5.70 -7.12 -11.27
N ASP A 74 -6.55 -7.03 -10.25
CA ASP A 74 -6.96 -8.13 -9.35
C ASP A 74 -5.81 -8.76 -8.54
N LYS A 75 -4.69 -8.05 -8.39
CA LYS A 75 -3.52 -8.50 -7.64
C LYS A 75 -3.09 -7.47 -6.61
N ILE A 76 -2.46 -7.94 -5.54
CA ILE A 76 -1.80 -7.08 -4.56
C ILE A 76 -0.58 -6.44 -5.21
N ALA A 77 -0.63 -5.13 -5.40
CA ALA A 77 0.42 -4.36 -6.07
C ALA A 77 1.42 -3.79 -5.06
N LEU A 78 0.93 -3.29 -3.92
CA LEU A 78 1.76 -2.65 -2.91
C LEU A 78 1.13 -2.77 -1.52
N ILE A 79 1.95 -3.10 -0.53
CA ILE A 79 1.62 -3.05 0.89
C ILE A 79 2.57 -2.06 1.53
N GLN A 80 2.05 -1.03 2.17
CA GLN A 80 2.87 0.04 2.75
C GLN A 80 2.34 0.46 4.12
N CYS A 81 3.29 0.81 5.01
CA CYS A 81 2.99 1.53 6.24
C CYS A 81 2.92 3.02 5.93
N ILE A 82 1.79 3.65 6.23
CA ILE A 82 1.56 5.08 6.01
C ILE A 82 1.07 5.72 7.32
N PRO A 83 1.29 7.03 7.53
CA PRO A 83 0.71 7.69 8.70
C PRO A 83 -0.82 7.69 8.67
N GLU A 84 -1.48 7.50 9.82
CA GLU A 84 -2.95 7.54 9.96
C GLU A 84 -3.54 8.83 9.37
N ASN A 85 -4.74 8.74 8.78
CA ASN A 85 -5.47 9.87 8.17
C ASN A 85 -4.72 10.53 6.99
N HIS A 86 -4.02 9.74 6.18
CA HIS A 86 -3.36 10.22 4.96
C HIS A 86 -4.32 10.62 3.83
N TYR A 87 -5.64 10.56 4.06
CA TYR A 87 -6.72 10.82 3.10
C TYR A 87 -7.77 11.76 3.66
#